data_AF-A0A1A8KR45-F1
#
_entry.id   AF-A0A1A8KR45-F1
#
_cell.length_a   1.000
_cell.length_b   1.000
_cell.length_c   1.000
_cell.angle_alpha   90.00
_cell.angle_beta   90.00
_cell.angle_gamma   90.00
#
_symmetry.space_group_name_H-M   'P 1'
#
loop_
_entity.id
_entity.type
_entity.pdbx_description
1 polymer ?
#
loop_
_entity_poly.entity_id
_entity_poly.type
_entity_poly.pdbx_seq_one_letter_code
_entity_poly.pdbx_strand_id
1 'polypeptide(L)'
;MAADTQVSDTLKKFAVRVTTASVKERKEIYRDLKQCLKEVPEPAVKGLCKLFCLTPHRYRDAASRRELLSVIGQLAEIHPDVLVT
;
A
#
# COMPACT_ATOMS: atom_id res chain seq x y z
N MET A 1 14.86 -2.88 -15.21
CA MET A 1 14.00 -3.94 -15.80
C MET A 1 13.54 -4.99 -14.79
N ALA A 2 14.40 -5.66 -14.01
CA ALA A 2 13.93 -6.63 -13.02
C ALA A 2 13.18 -6.01 -11.82
N ALA A 3 13.67 -4.86 -11.32
CA ALA A 3 13.03 -4.12 -10.23
C ALA A 3 11.63 -3.62 -10.61
N ASP A 4 11.46 -3.09 -11.83
CA ASP A 4 10.17 -2.59 -12.33
C ASP A 4 9.08 -3.68 -12.34
N THR A 5 9.44 -4.91 -12.72
CA THR A 5 8.53 -6.05 -12.72
C THR A 5 8.13 -6.44 -11.30
N GLN A 6 9.09 -6.46 -10.36
CA GLN A 6 8.82 -6.79 -8.96
C GLN A 6 7.89 -5.76 -8.29
N VAL A 7 8.10 -4.47 -8.53
CA VAL A 7 7.22 -3.39 -8.05
C VAL A 7 5.82 -3.58 -8.64
N SER A 8 5.71 -3.81 -9.95
CA SER A 8 4.43 -4.02 -10.64
C SER A 8 3.65 -5.21 -10.07
N ASP A 9 4.31 -6.34 -9.85
CA ASP A 9 3.69 -7.54 -9.30
C ASP A 9 3.26 -7.35 -7.85
N THR A 10 4.06 -6.62 -7.06
CA THR A 10 3.70 -6.24 -5.69
C THR A 10 2.44 -5.37 -5.67
N LEU A 11 2.36 -4.35 -6.53
CA LEU A 11 1.19 -3.47 -6.63
C LEU A 11 -0.06 -4.22 -7.10
N LYS A 12 0.05 -5.13 -8.08
CA LYS A 12 -1.06 -5.98 -8.53
C LYS A 12 -1.57 -6.88 -7.42
N LYS A 13 -0.64 -7.59 -6.74
CA LYS A 13 -0.98 -8.43 -5.59
C LYS A 13 -1.67 -7.61 -4.50
N PHE A 14 -1.14 -6.42 -4.20
CA PHE A 14 -1.74 -5.52 -3.22
C PHE A 14 -3.18 -5.16 -3.59
N ALA A 15 -3.41 -4.67 -4.81
CA ALA A 15 -4.73 -4.22 -5.27
C ALA A 15 -5.79 -5.33 -5.18
N VAL A 16 -5.42 -6.57 -5.47
CA VAL A 16 -6.35 -7.72 -5.44
C VAL A 16 -6.55 -8.26 -4.02
N ARG A 17 -5.50 -8.26 -3.19
CA ARG A 17 -5.46 -9.08 -1.97
C ARG A 17 -5.56 -8.31 -0.66
N VAL A 18 -5.39 -6.99 -0.67
CA VAL A 18 -5.37 -6.16 0.55
C VAL A 18 -6.65 -6.27 1.40
N THR A 19 -7.79 -6.63 0.82
CA THR A 19 -9.08 -6.79 1.52
C THR A 19 -9.41 -8.23 1.93
N THR A 20 -8.44 -9.15 1.85
CA THR A 20 -8.65 -10.55 2.27
C THR A 20 -9.05 -10.66 3.76
N ALA A 21 -9.82 -11.70 4.10
CA ALA A 21 -10.25 -11.97 5.47
C ALA A 21 -9.09 -12.30 6.42
N SER A 22 -7.97 -12.82 5.90
CA SER A 22 -6.80 -13.20 6.71
C SER A 22 -6.01 -11.98 7.18
N VAL A 23 -6.01 -11.71 8.48
CA VAL A 23 -5.19 -10.64 9.09
C VAL A 23 -3.70 -10.89 8.86
N LYS A 24 -3.25 -12.15 8.98
CA LYS A 24 -1.85 -12.55 8.77
C LYS A 24 -1.41 -12.19 7.36
N GLU A 25 -2.25 -12.48 6.38
CA GLU A 25 -1.94 -12.22 4.99
C GLU A 25 -1.94 -10.72 4.65
N ARG A 26 -2.88 -9.95 5.21
CA ARG A 26 -2.86 -8.48 5.08
C ARG A 26 -1.56 -7.88 5.60
N LYS A 27 -1.02 -8.38 6.72
CA LYS A 27 0.28 -7.95 7.23
C LYS A 27 1.42 -8.23 6.26
N GLU A 28 1.46 -9.41 5.66
CA GLU A 28 2.48 -9.76 4.66
C GLU A 28 2.35 -8.88 3.41
N ILE A 29 1.13 -8.63 2.92
CA ILE A 29 0.88 -7.73 1.79
C ILE A 29 1.37 -6.30 2.07
N TYR A 30 1.12 -5.77 3.28
CA TYR A 30 1.66 -4.46 3.67
C TYR A 30 3.18 -4.47 3.83
N ARG A 31 3.77 -5.57 4.32
CA ARG A 31 5.23 -5.70 4.41
C ARG A 31 5.87 -5.68 3.02
N ASP A 32 5.33 -6.46 2.08
CA ASP A 32 5.80 -6.51 0.70
C ASP A 32 5.73 -5.10 0.06
N LEU A 33 4.60 -4.41 0.23
CA LEU A 33 4.44 -3.04 -0.28
C LEU A 33 5.48 -2.07 0.30
N LYS A 34 5.74 -2.13 1.62
CA LYS A 34 6.73 -1.28 2.30
C LYS A 34 8.13 -1.41 1.71
N GLN A 35 8.50 -2.59 1.23
CA GLN A 35 9.84 -2.83 0.67
C GLN A 35 10.09 -2.07 -0.62
N CYS A 36 9.04 -1.77 -1.39
CA CYS A 36 9.18 -1.15 -2.70
C CYS A 36 8.64 0.29 -2.78
N LEU A 37 8.21 0.90 -1.67
CA LEU A 37 7.57 2.23 -1.67
C LEU A 37 8.39 3.33 -2.37
N LYS A 38 9.72 3.30 -2.24
CA LYS A 38 10.62 4.28 -2.87
C LYS A 38 10.71 4.17 -4.39
N GLU A 39 10.32 3.02 -4.93
CA GLU A 39 10.42 2.67 -6.35
C GLU A 39 9.04 2.78 -7.02
N VAL A 40 7.99 3.14 -6.27
CA VAL A 40 6.64 3.30 -6.80
C VAL A 40 6.57 4.61 -7.61
N PRO A 41 6.18 4.54 -8.90
CA PRO A 41 6.05 5.74 -9.71
C PRO A 41 4.86 6.59 -9.24
N GLU A 42 4.98 7.92 -9.36
CA GLU A 42 3.98 8.89 -8.88
C GLU A 42 2.52 8.59 -9.27
N PRO A 43 2.21 8.16 -10.52
CA PRO A 43 0.85 7.80 -10.90
C PRO A 43 0.29 6.61 -10.08
N ALA A 44 1.14 5.65 -9.73
CA ALA A 44 0.76 4.52 -8.91
C ALA A 44 0.56 4.92 -7.44
N VAL A 45 1.33 5.89 -6.92
CA VAL A 45 1.12 6.48 -5.59
C VAL A 45 -0.28 7.07 -5.48
N LYS A 46 -0.72 7.86 -6.47
CA LYS A 46 -2.10 8.41 -6.51
C LYS A 46 -3.16 7.31 -6.51
N GLY A 47 -2.91 6.22 -7.23
CA GLY A 47 -3.77 5.02 -7.22
C GLY A 47 -3.86 4.36 -5.84
N LEU A 48 -2.72 4.20 -5.17
CA LEU A 48 -2.64 3.66 -3.81
C LEU A 48 -3.39 4.54 -2.81
N CYS A 49 -3.20 5.88 -2.84
CA CYS A 49 -3.89 6.81 -1.97
C CYS A 49 -5.42 6.67 -2.08
N LYS A 50 -5.96 6.58 -3.30
CA LYS A 50 -7.40 6.32 -3.52
C LYS A 50 -7.85 4.99 -2.91
N LEU A 51 -7.08 3.93 -3.11
CA LEU A 51 -7.37 2.61 -2.55
C LEU A 51 -7.33 2.64 -1.01
N PHE A 52 -6.41 3.39 -0.42
CA PHE A 52 -6.28 3.57 1.03
C PHE A 52 -7.44 4.34 1.65
N CYS A 53 -8.11 5.23 0.92
CA CYS A 53 -9.34 5.84 1.42
C CYS A 53 -10.48 4.81 1.57
N LEU A 54 -10.50 3.76 0.74
CA LEU A 54 -11.56 2.75 0.73
C LEU A 54 -11.28 1.55 1.64
N THR A 55 -10.00 1.23 1.84
CA THR A 55 -9.55 0.03 2.54
C THR A 55 -9.94 -0.02 4.03
N PRO A 56 -9.88 1.07 4.84
CA PRO A 56 -10.20 1.03 6.26
C PRO A 56 -11.60 0.51 6.55
N HIS A 57 -12.58 0.85 5.71
CA HIS A 57 -13.97 0.44 5.84
C HIS A 57 -14.16 -1.08 5.72
N ARG A 58 -13.19 -1.79 5.14
CA ARG A 58 -13.20 -3.25 5.00
C ARG A 58 -12.54 -3.96 6.20
N TYR A 59 -11.79 -3.24 7.03
CA TYR A 59 -11.03 -3.82 8.13
C TYR A 59 -11.79 -3.74 9.44
N ARG A 60 -12.13 -4.90 10.00
CA ARG A 60 -12.75 -5.00 11.31
C ARG A 60 -11.74 -5.00 12.45
N ASP A 61 -10.50 -5.40 12.20
CA ASP A 61 -9.42 -5.48 13.19
C ASP A 61 -8.52 -4.22 13.23
N ALA A 62 -7.98 -3.93 14.42
CA ALA A 62 -7.10 -2.79 14.62
C ALA A 62 -5.71 -2.99 14.01
N ALA A 63 -5.23 -4.22 13.88
CA ALA A 63 -3.89 -4.51 13.41
C ALA A 63 -3.73 -4.10 11.93
N SER A 64 -4.66 -4.48 11.07
CA SER A 64 -4.62 -4.09 9.66
C SER A 64 -4.84 -2.59 9.47
N ARG A 65 -5.67 -1.93 10.30
CA ARG A 65 -5.80 -0.46 10.26
C ARG A 65 -4.48 0.24 10.61
N ARG A 66 -3.71 -0.29 11.58
CA ARG A 66 -2.39 0.25 11.94
C ARG A 66 -1.37 0.06 10.82
N GLU A 67 -1.35 -1.08 10.15
CA GLU A 67 -0.46 -1.31 9.01
C GLU A 67 -0.72 -0.33 7.88
N LEU A 68 -2.00 -0.08 7.56
CA LEU A 68 -2.39 0.91 6.56
C LEU A 68 -1.90 2.32 6.92
N LEU A 69 -2.15 2.78 8.15
CA LEU A 69 -1.69 4.09 8.61
C LEU A 69 -0.16 4.19 8.58
N SER A 70 0.55 3.12 8.91
CA SER A 70 2.00 3.05 8.82
C SER A 70 2.50 3.22 7.38
N VAL A 71 1.84 2.62 6.40
CA VAL A 71 2.18 2.81 4.97
C VAL A 71 1.87 4.23 4.51
N ILE A 72 0.73 4.80 4.91
CA ILE A 72 0.38 6.19 4.59
C ILE A 72 1.46 7.16 5.11
N GLY A 73 1.91 6.97 6.37
CA GLY A 73 2.97 7.77 6.95
C GLY A 73 4.28 7.69 6.15
N GLN A 74 4.72 6.48 5.80
CA GLN A 74 5.94 6.31 5.00
C GLN A 74 5.81 6.90 3.58
N LEU A 75 4.65 6.77 2.96
CA LEU A 75 4.41 7.40 1.65
C LEU A 75 4.42 8.93 1.73
N ALA A 76 3.94 9.52 2.82
CA ALA A 76 4.02 10.95 3.04
C ALA A 76 5.46 11.46 3.17
N GLU A 77 6.34 10.65 3.75
CA GLU A 77 7.77 10.96 3.85
C GLU A 77 8.50 10.82 2.50
N ILE A 78 8.11 9.85 1.66
CA ILE A 78 8.78 9.57 0.38
C ILE A 78 8.24 10.46 -0.75
N HIS A 79 6.93 10.71 -0.79
CA HIS A 79 6.24 11.46 -1.84
C HIS A 79 5.39 12.60 -1.26
N PRO A 80 6.01 13.59 -0.59
CA PRO A 80 5.27 14.66 0.08
C PRO A 80 4.37 15.44 -0.89
N ASP A 81 4.85 15.72 -2.10
CA ASP A 81 4.13 16.55 -3.09
C ASP A 81 2.84 15.88 -3.61
N VAL A 82 2.78 14.55 -3.59
CA VAL A 82 1.63 13.78 -4.10
C VAL A 82 0.43 13.87 -3.14
N LEU A 83 0.68 14.12 -1.86
CA LEU A 83 -0.36 14.17 -0.83
C LEU A 83 -0.93 15.56 -0.60
N VAL A 84 -0.32 16.60 -1.18
CA VAL A 84 -0.69 18.02 -0.97
C VAL A 84 -1.65 18.53 -2.06
N THR A 85 -1.85 17.77 -3.15
CA THR A 85 -2.75 18.11 -4.28
C THR A 85 -4.11 17.44 -4.18
#